data_AF-A0A5C6TLK3-F1
#
_entry.id   AF-A0A5C6TLK3-F1
#
_cell.length_a   1.000
_cell.length_b   1.000
_cell.length_c   1.000
_cell.angle_alpha   90.00
_cell.angle_beta   90.00
_cell.angle_gamma   90.00
#
_symmetry.space_group_name_H-M   'P 1'
#
loop_
_entity.id
_entity.type
_entity.pdbx_description
1 polymer ?
#
loop_
_entity_poly.entity_id
_entity_poly.type
_entity_poly.pdbx_seq_one_letter_code
_entity_poly.pdbx_strand_id
1 'polypeptide(L)'
;MSSRDGFSWTESQGLKAGVPCIGAINPPTNLSDKNTKFDVIVVGAGYCGLTAARDAAVAGLKVLLIEARDRIGGRSWSSNIEGYPYEMGGTWVYWGQPNVWREISRYGMQDELEISYDFSRGVNKYLLVTPEGTQKFTHEEEDQLMQSGLEKLVNIDGQGGREALVFPHSANLGPTAAKYDRMSIAERLAEIQNDLTPNERICLEAFVLLCSGGTLETTSFYEFLHWWALSGYTYQGCIEYLVKYKFKGGQSSFSIRFFKEALASGNLTYSFNTPVASVKSGPAGVEVTARSGQKFRALKMISAMPLNILNDVHFDPPLMPGKKAAADIGHVNQCTKVHAEVSDRDLRSMTSISYPHNKLSYGFGDGTTPAGNTHIVAFGGQHNHFHPEEDIEKTKAAFQGFAPMDIKRLVFHNWSKDEFAKGAWFFSRPGLLTDHLGDMRATQGNIIFACSDWALGWRSFIDGAIEEGTRAAMAVRSSLSERSHL
;
A
#
# COMPACT_ATOMS: atom_id res chain seq x y z
N MET A 1 -9.81 4.98 -20.46
CA MET A 1 -8.43 5.15 -20.96
C MET A 1 -7.57 4.03 -20.42
N SER A 2 -6.44 3.75 -21.04
CA SER A 2 -5.51 2.72 -20.58
C SER A 2 -4.28 3.36 -19.94
N SER A 3 -3.76 2.71 -18.91
CA SER A 3 -2.47 2.99 -18.29
C SER A 3 -1.41 2.07 -18.91
N ARG A 4 -0.15 2.50 -18.97
CA ARG A 4 0.98 1.61 -19.29
C ARG A 4 1.22 0.54 -18.22
N ASP A 5 0.83 0.83 -16.99
CA ASP A 5 0.98 -0.08 -15.86
C ASP A 5 0.02 -1.27 -15.93
N GLY A 6 0.43 -2.35 -15.29
CA GLY A 6 -0.41 -3.53 -15.04
C GLY A 6 -0.35 -4.55 -16.17
N PHE A 7 -0.81 -5.74 -15.86
CA PHE A 7 -0.82 -6.88 -16.76
C PHE A 7 -2.19 -7.56 -16.72
N SER A 8 -2.59 -8.08 -17.88
CA SER A 8 -3.74 -8.99 -18.01
C SER A 8 -3.34 -10.16 -18.88
N TRP A 9 -3.78 -11.36 -18.50
CA TRP A 9 -3.64 -12.57 -19.29
C TRP A 9 -4.99 -13.25 -19.46
N THR A 10 -5.24 -13.79 -20.65
CA THR A 10 -6.27 -14.79 -20.93
C THR A 10 -5.70 -15.81 -21.91
N GLU A 11 -6.30 -17.00 -22.02
CA GLU A 11 -5.86 -18.01 -22.98
C GLU A 11 -5.85 -17.48 -24.43
N SER A 12 -6.87 -16.71 -24.81
CA SER A 12 -7.01 -16.19 -26.17
C SER A 12 -6.05 -15.05 -26.52
N GLN A 13 -5.62 -14.25 -25.54
CA GLN A 13 -4.81 -13.05 -25.78
C GLN A 13 -3.34 -13.21 -25.37
N GLY A 14 -3.02 -14.25 -24.58
CA GLY A 14 -1.75 -14.33 -23.88
C GLY A 14 -1.57 -13.18 -22.89
N LEU A 15 -0.33 -12.99 -22.43
CA LEU A 15 0.00 -11.92 -21.49
C LEU A 15 0.13 -10.59 -22.23
N LYS A 16 -0.53 -9.55 -21.72
CA LYS A 16 -0.45 -8.17 -22.22
C LYS A 16 -0.13 -7.22 -21.08
N ALA A 17 0.76 -6.27 -21.37
CA ALA A 17 1.03 -5.13 -20.50
C ALA A 17 0.07 -3.97 -20.82
N GLY A 18 -0.23 -3.17 -19.80
CA GLY A 18 -1.17 -2.06 -19.86
C GLY A 18 -2.63 -2.51 -19.75
N VAL A 19 -3.38 -1.88 -18.85
CA VAL A 19 -4.80 -2.17 -18.63
C VAL A 19 -5.62 -0.88 -18.46
N PRO A 20 -6.95 -0.92 -18.64
CA PRO A 20 -7.82 0.23 -18.42
C PRO A 20 -7.66 0.82 -17.01
N CYS A 21 -7.72 2.14 -16.87
CA CYS A 21 -7.64 2.79 -15.57
C CYS A 21 -8.44 4.09 -15.60
N ILE A 22 -9.39 4.25 -14.67
CA ILE A 22 -10.11 5.53 -14.46
C ILE A 22 -9.13 6.63 -14.05
N GLY A 23 -8.07 6.26 -13.32
CA GLY A 23 -7.03 7.18 -12.87
C GLY A 23 -6.06 7.64 -13.96
N ALA A 24 -6.11 7.09 -15.19
CA ALA A 24 -5.30 7.61 -16.29
C ALA A 24 -5.75 9.04 -16.67
N ILE A 25 -4.81 9.97 -16.83
CA ILE A 25 -5.12 11.40 -17.04
C ILE A 25 -4.79 11.82 -18.48
N ASN A 26 -5.77 12.40 -19.16
CA ASN A 26 -5.64 12.95 -20.51
C ASN A 26 -6.45 14.26 -20.64
N PRO A 27 -5.88 15.35 -21.19
CA PRO A 27 -4.49 15.49 -21.62
C PRO A 27 -3.50 15.31 -20.44
N PRO A 28 -2.25 14.86 -20.68
CA PRO A 28 -1.30 14.54 -19.61
C PRO A 28 -0.75 15.78 -18.90
N THR A 29 -1.04 16.97 -19.41
CA THR A 29 -0.69 18.24 -18.75
C THR A 29 -1.70 19.31 -19.11
N ASN A 30 -1.93 20.24 -18.19
CA ASN A 30 -2.61 21.51 -18.44
C ASN A 30 -1.64 22.72 -18.29
N LEU A 31 -0.33 22.47 -18.19
CA LEU A 31 0.69 23.51 -18.09
C LEU A 31 0.83 24.24 -19.43
N SER A 32 0.37 25.48 -19.48
CA SER A 32 0.45 26.32 -20.67
C SER A 32 1.73 27.17 -20.72
N ASP A 33 2.17 27.72 -19.58
CA ASP A 33 3.38 28.55 -19.48
C ASP A 33 4.46 27.89 -18.62
N LYS A 34 5.60 27.60 -19.24
CA LYS A 34 6.80 27.00 -18.60
C LYS A 34 7.48 27.93 -17.59
N ASN A 35 7.19 29.22 -17.61
CA ASN A 35 7.75 30.20 -16.67
C ASN A 35 6.84 30.48 -15.46
N THR A 36 5.71 29.77 -15.34
CA THR A 36 4.80 29.89 -14.19
C THR A 36 5.55 29.63 -12.89
N LYS A 37 5.47 30.58 -11.96
CA LYS A 37 5.93 30.39 -10.57
C LYS A 37 4.79 29.82 -9.74
N PHE A 38 5.04 28.69 -9.10
CA PHE A 38 4.09 28.02 -8.21
C PHE A 38 4.37 28.36 -6.75
N ASP A 39 3.35 28.29 -5.91
CA ASP A 39 3.54 28.35 -4.46
C ASP A 39 4.11 27.03 -3.96
N VAL A 40 3.59 25.91 -4.48
CA VAL A 40 4.03 24.57 -4.12
C VAL A 40 4.09 23.63 -5.33
N ILE A 41 5.16 22.84 -5.40
CA ILE A 41 5.22 21.65 -6.25
C ILE A 41 4.95 20.42 -5.39
N VAL A 42 4.04 19.56 -5.82
CA VAL A 42 3.80 18.24 -5.22
C VAL A 42 4.35 17.18 -6.18
N VAL A 43 5.29 16.34 -5.72
CA VAL A 43 5.87 15.26 -6.54
C VAL A 43 5.27 13.92 -6.11
N GLY A 44 4.54 13.29 -7.03
CA GLY A 44 3.81 12.03 -6.83
C GLY A 44 2.31 12.28 -6.67
N ALA A 45 1.49 11.57 -7.45
CA ALA A 45 0.03 11.65 -7.48
C ALA A 45 -0.64 10.37 -6.90
N GLY A 46 0.02 9.73 -5.93
CA GLY A 46 -0.65 8.78 -5.02
C GLY A 46 -1.56 9.51 -4.02
N TYR A 47 -2.27 8.76 -3.16
CA TYR A 47 -3.20 9.37 -2.18
C TYR A 47 -2.58 10.47 -1.31
N CYS A 48 -1.29 10.36 -0.95
CA CYS A 48 -0.58 11.41 -0.23
C CYS A 48 -0.52 12.72 -1.03
N GLY A 49 0.02 12.66 -2.26
CA GLY A 49 0.14 13.85 -3.10
C GLY A 49 -1.21 14.37 -3.61
N LEU A 50 -2.19 13.49 -3.87
CA LEU A 50 -3.55 13.90 -4.22
C LEU A 50 -4.21 14.68 -3.09
N THR A 51 -4.08 14.20 -1.85
CA THR A 51 -4.60 14.90 -0.66
C THR A 51 -3.90 16.24 -0.48
N ALA A 52 -2.55 16.24 -0.55
CA ALA A 52 -1.76 17.45 -0.40
C ALA A 52 -2.08 18.51 -1.47
N ALA A 53 -2.17 18.09 -2.74
CA ALA A 53 -2.48 18.97 -3.86
C ALA A 53 -3.92 19.52 -3.76
N ARG A 54 -4.88 18.67 -3.39
CA ARG A 54 -6.28 19.09 -3.19
C ARG A 54 -6.38 20.11 -2.06
N ASP A 55 -5.82 19.82 -0.89
CA ASP A 55 -5.89 20.72 0.26
C ASP A 55 -5.19 22.06 0.00
N ALA A 56 -4.01 22.04 -0.64
CA ALA A 56 -3.29 23.26 -1.00
C ALA A 56 -4.03 24.10 -2.05
N ALA A 57 -4.55 23.47 -3.11
CA ALA A 57 -5.24 24.17 -4.20
C ALA A 57 -6.59 24.77 -3.74
N VAL A 58 -7.36 24.03 -2.93
CA VAL A 58 -8.61 24.53 -2.32
C VAL A 58 -8.33 25.66 -1.33
N ALA A 59 -7.17 25.67 -0.68
CA ALA A 59 -6.72 26.78 0.16
C ALA A 59 -6.22 28.00 -0.63
N GLY A 60 -6.29 27.99 -1.96
CA GLY A 60 -5.95 29.12 -2.82
C GLY A 60 -4.50 29.18 -3.28
N LEU A 61 -3.67 28.18 -2.97
CA LEU A 61 -2.27 28.13 -3.42
C LEU A 61 -2.18 27.65 -4.87
N LYS A 62 -1.29 28.25 -5.66
CA LYS A 62 -0.94 27.77 -7.00
C LYS A 62 -0.10 26.49 -6.90
N VAL A 63 -0.72 25.36 -7.22
CA VAL A 63 -0.11 24.03 -7.09
C VAL A 63 0.33 23.52 -8.45
N LEU A 64 1.55 22.98 -8.53
CA LEU A 64 1.96 22.09 -9.61
C LEU A 64 2.10 20.65 -9.10
N LEU A 65 1.27 19.74 -9.62
CA LEU A 65 1.39 18.30 -9.36
C LEU A 65 2.21 17.62 -10.47
N ILE A 66 3.35 17.02 -10.12
CA ILE A 66 4.24 16.31 -11.03
C ILE A 66 4.15 14.82 -10.75
N GLU A 67 3.83 14.03 -11.78
CA GLU A 67 3.68 12.57 -11.68
C GLU A 67 4.51 11.86 -12.76
N ALA A 68 5.21 10.81 -12.36
CA ALA A 68 6.04 10.01 -13.25
C ALA A 68 5.20 9.15 -14.21
N ARG A 69 4.08 8.61 -13.73
CA ARG A 69 3.14 7.74 -14.46
C ARG A 69 2.21 8.55 -15.36
N ASP A 70 1.40 7.83 -16.13
CA ASP A 70 0.26 8.39 -16.89
C ASP A 70 -1.05 8.42 -16.08
N ARG A 71 -1.01 8.04 -14.80
CA ARG A 71 -2.17 7.90 -13.93
C ARG A 71 -1.93 8.41 -12.52
N ILE A 72 -3.02 8.73 -11.83
CA ILE A 72 -3.06 8.96 -10.38
C ILE A 72 -3.16 7.64 -9.59
N GLY A 73 -3.15 7.74 -8.26
CA GLY A 73 -3.36 6.63 -7.32
C GLY A 73 -2.06 5.98 -6.80
N GLY A 74 -0.97 6.05 -7.57
CA GLY A 74 0.34 5.51 -7.16
C GLY A 74 0.24 4.00 -6.88
N ARG A 75 0.56 3.59 -5.64
CA ARG A 75 0.51 2.20 -5.15
C ARG A 75 -0.91 1.64 -4.92
N SER A 76 -1.96 2.42 -5.19
CA SER A 76 -3.36 1.95 -5.16
C SER A 76 -4.11 2.48 -6.38
N TRP A 77 -4.60 1.55 -7.20
CA TRP A 77 -5.40 1.83 -8.37
C TRP A 77 -6.14 0.57 -8.81
N SER A 78 -7.28 0.77 -9.46
CA SER A 78 -8.10 -0.31 -10.03
C SER A 78 -8.16 -0.26 -11.55
N SER A 79 -8.30 -1.43 -12.14
CA SER A 79 -8.58 -1.63 -13.57
C SER A 79 -9.94 -2.29 -13.75
N ASN A 80 -10.85 -1.62 -14.48
CA ASN A 80 -12.16 -2.18 -14.78
C ASN A 80 -12.07 -2.99 -16.07
N ILE A 81 -12.11 -4.32 -15.94
CA ILE A 81 -12.05 -5.27 -17.05
C ILE A 81 -13.38 -6.02 -17.07
N GLU A 82 -14.11 -5.95 -18.18
CA GLU A 82 -15.41 -6.61 -18.38
C GLU A 82 -16.42 -6.33 -17.25
N GLY A 83 -16.39 -5.10 -16.73
CA GLY A 83 -17.30 -4.64 -15.68
C GLY A 83 -16.89 -5.02 -14.25
N TYR A 84 -15.74 -5.65 -14.05
CA TYR A 84 -15.21 -5.96 -12.72
C TYR A 84 -13.97 -5.11 -12.37
N PRO A 85 -13.90 -4.47 -11.18
CA PRO A 85 -12.74 -3.72 -10.74
C PRO A 85 -11.66 -4.64 -10.14
N TYR A 86 -10.56 -4.83 -10.87
CA TYR A 86 -9.37 -5.51 -10.35
C TYR A 86 -8.47 -4.52 -9.62
N GLU A 87 -8.20 -4.79 -8.35
CA GLU A 87 -7.47 -3.88 -7.47
C GLU A 87 -5.97 -4.13 -7.47
N MET A 88 -5.25 -3.38 -8.29
CA MET A 88 -3.86 -3.64 -8.64
C MET A 88 -2.86 -3.47 -7.49
N GLY A 89 -3.27 -2.81 -6.39
CA GLY A 89 -2.43 -2.52 -5.23
C GLY A 89 -3.24 -2.43 -3.94
N GLY A 90 -3.09 -1.34 -3.17
CA GLY A 90 -3.90 -1.13 -1.96
C GLY A 90 -5.40 -1.15 -2.25
N THR A 91 -6.19 -1.84 -1.43
CA THR A 91 -7.60 -2.18 -1.74
C THR A 91 -8.55 -1.83 -0.62
N TRP A 92 -8.29 -2.33 0.57
CA TRP A 92 -9.28 -2.35 1.63
C TRP A 92 -9.25 -1.10 2.49
N VAL A 93 -10.44 -0.74 2.98
CA VAL A 93 -10.69 0.43 3.80
C VAL A 93 -11.68 0.10 4.91
N TYR A 94 -11.62 0.81 6.03
CA TYR A 94 -12.55 0.62 7.14
C TYR A 94 -12.81 1.94 7.88
N TRP A 95 -13.97 2.08 8.53
CA TRP A 95 -14.33 3.35 9.20
C TRP A 95 -13.45 3.71 10.39
N GLY A 96 -12.81 2.72 11.01
CA GLY A 96 -11.78 2.94 12.03
C GLY A 96 -10.45 3.47 11.49
N GLN A 97 -10.29 3.59 10.17
CA GLN A 97 -9.17 4.26 9.52
C GLN A 97 -9.57 5.72 9.26
N PRO A 98 -9.24 6.66 10.17
CA PRO A 98 -9.94 7.92 10.29
C PRO A 98 -9.73 8.85 9.08
N ASN A 99 -8.55 8.85 8.48
CA ASN A 99 -8.19 9.75 7.39
C ASN A 99 -8.87 9.32 6.09
N VAL A 100 -8.80 8.04 5.75
CA VAL A 100 -9.48 7.51 4.55
C VAL A 100 -10.99 7.56 4.72
N TRP A 101 -11.51 7.23 5.90
CA TRP A 101 -12.95 7.29 6.14
C TRP A 101 -13.52 8.70 6.10
N ARG A 102 -12.76 9.70 6.57
CA ARG A 102 -13.12 11.11 6.43
C ARG A 102 -13.32 11.48 4.97
N GLU A 103 -12.44 11.04 4.08
CA GLU A 103 -12.52 11.33 2.65
C GLU A 103 -13.66 10.55 1.98
N ILE A 104 -13.86 9.28 2.34
CA ILE A 104 -15.03 8.49 1.90
C ILE A 104 -16.32 9.23 2.24
N SER A 105 -16.42 9.72 3.47
CA SER A 105 -17.59 10.45 3.94
C SER A 105 -17.76 11.79 3.25
N ARG A 106 -16.67 12.54 3.04
CA ARG A 106 -16.65 13.82 2.32
C ARG A 106 -17.17 13.70 0.90
N TYR A 107 -16.83 12.61 0.20
CA TYR A 107 -17.26 12.37 -1.17
C TYR A 107 -18.58 11.60 -1.30
N GLY A 108 -19.23 11.26 -0.19
CA GLY A 108 -20.51 10.55 -0.18
C GLY A 108 -20.41 9.10 -0.69
N MET A 109 -19.29 8.42 -0.43
CA MET A 109 -19.00 7.08 -0.96
C MET A 109 -19.22 5.95 0.06
N GLN A 110 -19.84 6.22 1.21
CA GLN A 110 -20.06 5.21 2.26
C GLN A 110 -20.88 4.01 1.76
N ASP A 111 -21.87 4.26 0.89
CA ASP A 111 -22.75 3.24 0.32
C ASP A 111 -22.16 2.55 -0.93
N GLU A 112 -20.97 3.00 -1.37
CA GLU A 112 -20.24 2.48 -2.52
C GLU A 112 -19.23 1.37 -2.13
N LEU A 113 -19.32 0.84 -0.90
CA LEU A 113 -18.49 -0.26 -0.42
C LEU A 113 -19.18 -1.61 -0.56
N GLU A 114 -18.38 -2.66 -0.70
CA GLU A 114 -18.80 -4.06 -0.70
C GLU A 114 -17.86 -4.94 0.12
N ILE A 115 -18.34 -6.13 0.48
CA ILE A 115 -17.61 -7.10 1.32
C ILE A 115 -16.88 -8.10 0.41
N SER A 116 -15.57 -8.27 0.66
CA SER A 116 -14.70 -9.19 -0.06
C SER A 116 -15.11 -10.66 0.07
N TYR A 117 -15.45 -11.13 1.27
CA TYR A 117 -15.81 -12.53 1.52
C TYR A 117 -17.32 -12.74 1.48
N ASP A 118 -17.74 -13.90 0.98
CA ASP A 118 -19.13 -14.39 1.04
C ASP A 118 -19.10 -15.89 1.27
N PHE A 119 -19.47 -16.30 2.49
CA PHE A 119 -19.50 -17.70 2.92
C PHE A 119 -20.92 -18.30 2.88
N SER A 120 -21.90 -17.60 2.30
CA SER A 120 -23.29 -18.04 2.26
C SER A 120 -23.56 -19.20 1.29
N ARG A 121 -22.61 -19.49 0.39
CA ARG A 121 -22.71 -20.48 -0.69
C ARG A 121 -21.33 -21.03 -1.05
N GLY A 122 -21.27 -22.04 -1.91
CA GLY A 122 -20.01 -22.60 -2.40
C GLY A 122 -19.41 -23.62 -1.43
N VAL A 123 -18.09 -23.82 -1.52
CA VAL A 123 -17.38 -24.86 -0.73
C VAL A 123 -17.43 -24.62 0.77
N ASN A 124 -17.50 -23.35 1.19
CA ASN A 124 -17.50 -22.85 2.57
C ASN A 124 -16.41 -23.51 3.45
N LYS A 125 -15.15 -23.41 3.02
CA LYS A 125 -14.00 -24.06 3.68
C LYS A 125 -12.75 -23.20 3.63
N TYR A 126 -12.00 -23.30 4.72
CA TYR A 126 -10.59 -22.95 4.79
C TYR A 126 -9.73 -24.16 4.40
N LEU A 127 -8.77 -23.95 3.50
CA LEU A 127 -7.83 -24.97 3.04
C LEU A 127 -6.41 -24.63 3.51
N LEU A 128 -5.85 -25.48 4.37
CA LEU A 128 -4.44 -25.40 4.77
C LEU A 128 -3.64 -26.44 3.97
N VAL A 129 -2.86 -25.96 3.01
CA VAL A 129 -2.06 -26.79 2.09
C VAL A 129 -0.60 -26.75 2.51
N THR A 130 -0.05 -27.91 2.81
CA THR A 130 1.36 -28.11 3.18
C THR A 130 1.99 -29.17 2.26
N PRO A 131 3.32 -29.34 2.26
CA PRO A 131 3.97 -30.42 1.50
C PRO A 131 3.45 -31.82 1.84
N GLU A 132 2.91 -32.01 3.05
CA GLU A 132 2.35 -33.27 3.54
C GLU A 132 0.91 -33.51 3.06
N GLY A 133 0.21 -32.48 2.60
CA GLY A 133 -1.14 -32.60 2.05
C GLY A 133 -2.05 -31.40 2.39
N THR A 134 -3.35 -31.55 2.11
CA THR A 134 -4.36 -30.51 2.38
C THR A 134 -5.23 -30.90 3.55
N GLN A 135 -5.23 -30.08 4.60
CA GLN A 135 -6.21 -30.12 5.68
C GLN A 135 -7.36 -29.15 5.37
N LYS A 136 -8.59 -29.51 5.75
CA LYS A 136 -9.80 -28.71 5.51
C LYS A 136 -10.47 -28.38 6.83
N PHE A 137 -10.82 -27.11 6.99
CA PHE A 137 -11.46 -26.58 8.18
C PHE A 137 -12.71 -25.80 7.79
N THR A 138 -13.63 -25.64 8.73
CA THR A 138 -14.64 -24.58 8.70
C THR A 138 -13.97 -23.21 8.89
N HIS A 139 -14.64 -22.12 8.52
CA HIS A 139 -14.12 -20.77 8.80
C HIS A 139 -14.12 -20.44 10.29
N GLU A 140 -14.98 -21.07 11.10
CA GLU A 140 -14.91 -20.93 12.56
C GLU A 140 -13.64 -21.58 13.14
N GLU A 141 -13.25 -22.75 12.64
CA GLU A 141 -11.98 -23.39 13.01
C GLU A 141 -10.77 -22.60 12.47
N GLU A 142 -10.87 -21.98 11.28
CA GLU A 142 -9.86 -21.04 10.76
C GLU A 142 -9.66 -19.87 11.72
N ASP A 143 -10.77 -19.21 12.12
CA ASP A 143 -10.74 -18.06 13.03
C ASP A 143 -10.12 -18.43 14.39
N GLN A 144 -10.51 -19.58 14.97
CA GLN A 144 -9.96 -20.08 16.23
C GLN A 144 -8.46 -20.37 16.12
N LEU A 145 -8.04 -21.00 15.02
CA LEU A 145 -6.64 -21.34 14.77
C LEU A 145 -5.78 -20.07 14.63
N MET A 146 -6.25 -19.11 13.84
CA MET A 146 -5.61 -17.82 13.63
C MET A 146 -5.53 -17.00 14.92
N GLN A 147 -6.63 -16.92 15.66
CA GLN A 147 -6.69 -16.21 16.93
C GLN A 147 -5.71 -16.81 17.95
N SER A 148 -5.72 -18.13 18.12
CA SER A 148 -4.83 -18.81 19.09
C SER A 148 -3.35 -18.58 18.77
N GLY A 149 -2.96 -18.71 17.50
CA GLY A 149 -1.57 -18.43 17.07
C GLY A 149 -1.18 -16.98 17.30
N LEU A 150 -1.99 -16.03 16.86
CA LEU A 150 -1.69 -14.60 16.96
C LEU A 150 -1.66 -14.10 18.40
N GLU A 151 -2.54 -14.59 19.28
CA GLU A 151 -2.52 -14.25 20.70
C GLU A 151 -1.18 -14.67 21.33
N LYS A 152 -0.66 -15.85 21.03
CA LYS A 152 0.68 -16.29 21.50
C LYS A 152 1.80 -15.38 20.97
N LEU A 153 1.72 -14.97 19.70
CA LEU A 153 2.70 -14.07 19.08
C LEU A 153 2.78 -12.72 19.77
N VAL A 154 1.63 -12.07 19.96
CA VAL A 154 1.53 -10.67 20.38
C VAL A 154 1.46 -10.49 21.90
N ASN A 155 1.25 -11.56 22.67
CA ASN A 155 1.13 -11.50 24.13
C ASN A 155 2.49 -11.39 24.84
N ILE A 156 3.21 -10.30 24.55
CA ILE A 156 4.52 -9.95 25.12
C ILE A 156 4.44 -9.24 26.47
N ASP A 157 3.24 -8.83 26.88
CA ASP A 157 2.96 -8.08 28.10
C ASP A 157 1.87 -8.72 28.98
N GLY A 158 1.37 -9.91 28.61
CA GLY A 158 0.24 -10.55 29.29
C GLY A 158 -1.13 -9.94 28.96
N GLN A 159 -1.19 -8.91 28.10
CA GLN A 159 -2.39 -8.17 27.71
C GLN A 159 -2.53 -8.04 26.19
N GLY A 160 -1.94 -8.96 25.42
CA GLY A 160 -2.04 -8.98 23.95
C GLY A 160 -1.41 -7.75 23.27
N GLY A 161 -0.40 -7.12 23.89
CA GLY A 161 0.33 -5.97 23.36
C GLY A 161 -0.25 -4.61 23.77
N ARG A 162 -1.34 -4.57 24.56
CA ARG A 162 -2.03 -3.34 24.97
C ARG A 162 -1.19 -2.46 25.90
N GLU A 163 -0.37 -3.04 26.77
CA GLU A 163 0.52 -2.29 27.66
C GLU A 163 1.84 -1.94 26.95
N ALA A 164 2.32 -2.84 26.10
CA ALA A 164 3.54 -2.62 25.32
C ALA A 164 3.39 -1.48 24.29
N LEU A 165 2.19 -1.32 23.71
CA LEU A 165 1.89 -0.29 22.72
C LEU A 165 0.54 0.37 22.98
N VAL A 166 0.44 1.16 24.06
CA VAL A 166 -0.80 1.87 24.45
C VAL A 166 -1.25 2.88 23.40
N PHE A 167 -0.30 3.62 22.82
CA PHE A 167 -0.58 4.70 21.86
C PHE A 167 0.16 4.45 20.54
N PRO A 168 -0.44 3.69 19.59
CA PRO A 168 0.22 3.35 18.34
C PRO A 168 0.47 4.55 17.41
N HIS A 169 -0.11 5.73 17.71
CA HIS A 169 0.04 6.95 16.91
C HIS A 169 1.24 7.82 17.33
N SER A 170 2.07 7.38 18.28
CA SER A 170 3.22 8.15 18.76
C SER A 170 4.36 8.15 17.74
N ALA A 171 4.89 9.33 17.43
CA ALA A 171 6.14 9.47 16.66
C ALA A 171 7.39 9.09 17.45
N ASN A 172 7.30 9.04 18.78
CA ASN A 172 8.41 8.70 19.66
C ASN A 172 8.30 7.24 20.10
N LEU A 173 9.22 6.39 19.61
CA LEU A 173 9.35 5.01 20.04
C LEU A 173 10.16 4.98 21.34
N GLY A 174 9.46 4.94 22.47
CA GLY A 174 10.08 4.79 23.79
C GLY A 174 10.83 3.45 23.94
N PRO A 175 11.55 3.22 25.05
CA PRO A 175 12.43 2.05 25.22
C PRO A 175 11.77 0.70 24.94
N THR A 176 10.50 0.52 25.34
CA THR A 176 9.72 -0.69 25.09
C THR A 176 9.46 -0.90 23.59
N ALA A 177 8.95 0.12 22.90
CA ALA A 177 8.71 0.07 21.46
C ALA A 177 10.02 -0.16 20.69
N ALA A 178 11.10 0.52 21.07
CA ALA A 178 12.41 0.37 20.47
C ALA A 178 12.98 -1.06 20.60
N LYS A 179 12.77 -1.71 21.76
CA LYS A 179 13.14 -3.12 21.96
C LYS A 179 12.45 -4.02 20.93
N TYR A 180 11.14 -3.88 20.75
CA TYR A 180 10.37 -4.73 19.83
C TYR A 180 10.58 -4.35 18.37
N ASP A 181 10.94 -3.10 18.08
CA ASP A 181 11.27 -2.69 16.70
C ASP A 181 12.61 -3.25 16.28
N ARG A 182 13.56 -3.42 17.20
CA ARG A 182 14.83 -4.13 16.92
C ARG A 182 14.70 -5.64 16.89
N MET A 183 13.54 -6.19 17.25
CA MET A 183 13.25 -7.62 17.21
C MET A 183 12.62 -7.98 15.86
N SER A 184 13.10 -9.06 15.25
CA SER A 184 12.50 -9.68 14.07
C SER A 184 11.36 -10.63 14.45
N ILE A 185 10.49 -10.92 13.49
CA ILE A 185 9.47 -11.97 13.64
C ILE A 185 10.11 -13.34 13.89
N ALA A 186 11.23 -13.65 13.23
CA ALA A 186 11.95 -14.90 13.45
C ALA A 186 12.41 -15.07 14.92
N GLU A 187 12.95 -14.01 15.52
CA GLU A 187 13.34 -14.02 16.94
C GLU A 187 12.13 -14.22 17.84
N ARG A 188 11.03 -13.50 17.58
CA ARG A 188 9.81 -13.67 18.38
C ARG A 188 9.22 -15.08 18.27
N LEU A 189 9.22 -15.67 17.07
CA LEU A 189 8.76 -17.04 16.85
C LEU A 189 9.62 -18.07 17.59
N ALA A 190 10.93 -17.85 17.67
CA ALA A 190 11.82 -18.71 18.43
C ALA A 190 11.51 -18.70 19.94
N GLU A 191 11.07 -17.56 20.50
CA GLU A 191 10.68 -17.45 21.91
C GLU A 191 9.43 -18.30 22.25
N ILE A 192 8.49 -18.44 21.31
CA ILE A 192 7.21 -19.13 21.53
C ILE A 192 7.10 -20.48 20.80
N GLN A 193 8.17 -20.98 20.20
CA GLN A 193 8.13 -22.16 19.33
C GLN A 193 7.56 -23.42 20.01
N ASN A 194 7.72 -23.54 21.33
CA ASN A 194 7.23 -24.68 22.11
C ASN A 194 5.74 -24.55 22.47
N ASP A 195 5.15 -23.36 22.31
CA ASP A 195 3.75 -23.09 22.62
C ASP A 195 2.85 -23.18 21.38
N LEU A 196 3.44 -23.33 20.18
CA LEU A 196 2.75 -23.40 18.91
C LEU A 196 2.58 -24.84 18.45
N THR A 197 1.35 -25.21 18.09
CA THR A 197 1.10 -26.40 17.28
C THR A 197 1.63 -26.21 15.85
N PRO A 198 1.86 -27.29 15.09
CA PRO A 198 2.31 -27.18 13.70
C PRO A 198 1.39 -26.32 12.82
N ASN A 199 0.07 -26.48 12.96
CA ASN A 199 -0.90 -25.71 12.19
C ASN A 199 -0.91 -24.22 12.59
N GLU A 200 -0.84 -23.91 13.88
CA GLU A 200 -0.75 -22.52 14.35
C GLU A 200 0.50 -21.83 13.80
N ARG A 201 1.65 -22.52 13.85
CA ARG A 201 2.90 -21.98 13.33
C ARG A 201 2.82 -21.64 11.85
N ILE A 202 2.29 -22.55 11.03
CA ILE A 202 2.14 -22.33 9.58
C ILE A 202 1.21 -21.15 9.31
N CYS A 203 0.05 -21.11 9.98
CA CYS A 203 -0.95 -20.06 9.75
C CYS A 203 -0.42 -18.68 10.18
N LEU A 204 0.25 -18.62 11.32
CA LEU A 204 0.89 -17.40 11.83
C LEU A 204 1.98 -16.91 10.89
N GLU A 205 2.92 -17.77 10.50
CA GLU A 205 4.00 -17.39 9.59
C GLU A 205 3.44 -16.84 8.27
N ALA A 206 2.47 -17.53 7.66
CA ALA A 206 1.89 -17.08 6.40
C ALA A 206 1.11 -15.76 6.54
N PHE A 207 0.41 -15.53 7.66
CA PHE A 207 -0.33 -14.29 7.91
C PHE A 207 0.60 -13.10 8.19
N VAL A 208 1.67 -13.30 8.97
CA VAL A 208 2.68 -12.25 9.19
C VAL A 208 3.37 -11.90 7.88
N LEU A 209 3.72 -12.88 7.07
CA LEU A 209 4.36 -12.67 5.77
C LEU A 209 3.40 -12.10 4.72
N LEU A 210 2.10 -12.36 4.82
CA LEU A 210 1.07 -11.64 4.08
C LEU A 210 1.12 -10.14 4.42
N CYS A 211 1.21 -9.80 5.71
CA CYS A 211 1.25 -8.41 6.17
C CYS A 211 2.56 -7.70 5.79
N SER A 212 3.71 -8.39 5.86
CA SER A 212 5.01 -7.76 5.65
C SER A 212 5.53 -7.82 4.22
N GLY A 213 5.12 -8.83 3.44
CA GLY A 213 5.69 -9.15 2.14
C GLY A 213 7.20 -9.47 2.16
N GLY A 214 7.80 -9.63 3.35
CA GLY A 214 9.23 -9.86 3.58
C GLY A 214 9.58 -11.31 3.87
N THR A 215 10.57 -11.51 4.73
CA THR A 215 10.92 -12.80 5.37
C THR A 215 10.79 -12.66 6.89
N LEU A 216 10.79 -13.77 7.64
CA LEU A 216 10.65 -13.73 9.10
C LEU A 216 11.81 -12.95 9.77
N GLU A 217 13.02 -13.06 9.23
CA GLU A 217 14.24 -12.43 9.75
C GLU A 217 14.32 -10.94 9.42
N THR A 218 13.68 -10.53 8.33
CA THR A 218 13.75 -9.16 7.84
C THR A 218 12.56 -8.31 8.27
N THR A 219 11.53 -8.91 8.86
CA THR A 219 10.31 -8.22 9.29
C THR A 219 10.42 -7.76 10.74
N SER A 220 10.26 -6.46 11.00
CA SER A 220 10.14 -5.90 12.37
C SER A 220 8.90 -6.46 13.08
N PHE A 221 9.09 -6.99 14.30
CA PHE A 221 7.99 -7.46 15.13
C PHE A 221 7.13 -6.29 15.65
N TYR A 222 7.74 -5.16 15.99
CA TYR A 222 7.00 -3.95 16.36
C TYR A 222 6.04 -3.49 15.27
N GLU A 223 6.46 -3.54 14.00
CA GLU A 223 5.58 -3.07 12.92
C GLU A 223 4.34 -3.95 12.77
N PHE A 224 4.48 -5.26 13.02
CA PHE A 224 3.32 -6.15 13.12
C PHE A 224 2.45 -5.84 14.35
N LEU A 225 3.06 -5.63 15.53
CA LEU A 225 2.34 -5.20 16.73
C LEU A 225 1.60 -3.87 16.55
N HIS A 226 2.16 -2.96 15.77
CA HIS A 226 1.58 -1.66 15.45
C HIS A 226 0.31 -1.81 14.62
N TRP A 227 0.33 -2.65 13.58
CA TRP A 227 -0.88 -3.02 12.82
C TRP A 227 -1.93 -3.70 13.70
N TRP A 228 -1.50 -4.63 14.56
CA TRP A 228 -2.36 -5.32 15.52
C TRP A 228 -3.05 -4.34 16.48
N ALA A 229 -2.29 -3.39 17.04
CA ALA A 229 -2.79 -2.36 17.95
C ALA A 229 -3.82 -1.44 17.26
N LEU A 230 -3.51 -0.97 16.05
CA LEU A 230 -4.43 -0.16 15.25
C LEU A 230 -5.71 -0.93 14.88
N SER A 231 -5.60 -2.24 14.75
CA SER A 231 -6.71 -3.16 14.51
C SER A 231 -7.44 -3.58 15.80
N GLY A 232 -7.27 -2.85 16.90
CA GLY A 232 -8.02 -3.09 18.15
C GLY A 232 -7.51 -4.28 18.97
N TYR A 233 -6.31 -4.78 18.69
CA TYR A 233 -5.65 -5.89 19.38
C TYR A 233 -6.46 -7.20 19.34
N THR A 234 -7.06 -7.50 18.19
CA THR A 234 -7.79 -8.75 17.96
C THR A 234 -7.61 -9.21 16.52
N TYR A 235 -7.68 -10.53 16.28
CA TYR A 235 -7.64 -11.07 14.92
C TYR A 235 -8.86 -10.61 14.10
N GLN A 236 -10.05 -10.60 14.71
CA GLN A 236 -11.27 -10.08 14.08
C GLN A 236 -11.09 -8.64 13.60
N GLY A 237 -10.46 -7.79 14.42
CA GLY A 237 -10.13 -6.43 14.01
C GLY A 237 -9.16 -6.39 12.84
N CYS A 238 -8.12 -7.24 12.81
CA CYS A 238 -7.26 -7.35 11.63
C CYS A 238 -8.07 -7.71 10.37
N ILE A 239 -9.02 -8.64 10.45
CA ILE A 239 -9.86 -8.97 9.29
C ILE A 239 -10.71 -7.79 8.84
N GLU A 240 -11.35 -7.07 9.76
CA GLU A 240 -12.19 -5.91 9.43
C GLU A 240 -11.42 -4.77 8.77
N TYR A 241 -10.22 -4.46 9.29
CA TYR A 241 -9.43 -3.33 8.83
C TYR A 241 -8.59 -3.62 7.59
N LEU A 242 -8.12 -4.87 7.44
CA LEU A 242 -7.09 -5.19 6.45
C LEU A 242 -7.66 -5.78 5.16
N VAL A 243 -8.79 -6.51 5.21
CA VAL A 243 -9.21 -7.37 4.09
C VAL A 243 -10.71 -7.46 3.84
N LYS A 244 -11.56 -6.72 4.57
CA LYS A 244 -13.02 -6.94 4.51
C LYS A 244 -13.77 -6.07 3.50
N TYR A 245 -13.56 -4.75 3.49
CA TYR A 245 -14.37 -3.83 2.68
C TYR A 245 -13.56 -3.15 1.58
N LYS A 246 -14.13 -3.09 0.38
CA LYS A 246 -13.52 -2.46 -0.81
C LYS A 246 -14.56 -1.64 -1.57
N PHE A 247 -14.12 -0.77 -2.48
CA PHE A 247 -15.03 0.03 -3.30
C PHE A 247 -15.62 -0.79 -4.45
N LYS A 248 -16.94 -0.72 -4.65
CA LYS A 248 -17.65 -1.31 -5.81
C LYS A 248 -17.13 -0.79 -7.14
N GLY A 249 -16.71 0.48 -7.19
CA GLY A 249 -16.09 1.10 -8.38
C GLY A 249 -14.57 0.93 -8.48
N GLY A 250 -13.97 0.25 -7.51
CA GLY A 250 -12.53 0.14 -7.29
C GLY A 250 -11.85 1.45 -6.87
N GLN A 251 -10.61 1.37 -6.39
CA GLN A 251 -9.86 2.52 -5.86
C GLN A 251 -9.66 3.68 -6.85
N SER A 252 -9.62 3.41 -8.16
CA SER A 252 -9.54 4.49 -9.16
C SER A 252 -10.80 5.38 -9.17
N SER A 253 -11.95 4.87 -8.72
CA SER A 253 -13.18 5.66 -8.56
C SER A 253 -13.15 6.61 -7.36
N PHE A 254 -12.32 6.32 -6.37
CA PHE A 254 -12.11 7.14 -5.18
C PHE A 254 -11.01 8.18 -5.40
N SER A 255 -9.82 7.77 -5.87
CA SER A 255 -8.70 8.70 -6.15
C SER A 255 -9.05 9.83 -7.13
N ILE A 256 -9.90 9.57 -8.14
CA ILE A 256 -10.32 10.60 -9.11
C ILE A 256 -11.14 11.73 -8.47
N ARG A 257 -11.76 11.50 -7.30
CA ARG A 257 -12.50 12.54 -6.55
C ARG A 257 -11.58 13.65 -6.08
N PHE A 258 -10.42 13.29 -5.50
CA PHE A 258 -9.39 14.23 -5.07
C PHE A 258 -8.86 15.06 -6.23
N PHE A 259 -8.53 14.41 -7.34
CA PHE A 259 -8.01 15.09 -8.52
C PHE A 259 -9.04 16.08 -9.10
N LYS A 260 -10.30 15.68 -9.23
CA LYS A 260 -11.38 16.54 -9.74
C LYS A 260 -11.65 17.73 -8.83
N GLU A 261 -11.65 17.53 -7.51
CA GLU A 261 -11.83 18.62 -6.55
C GLU A 261 -10.67 19.63 -6.61
N ALA A 262 -9.44 19.13 -6.66
CA ALA A 262 -8.25 19.98 -6.84
C ALA A 262 -8.31 20.77 -8.16
N LEU A 263 -8.72 20.12 -9.26
CA LEU A 263 -8.87 20.77 -10.56
C LEU A 263 -9.97 21.83 -10.57
N ALA A 264 -11.11 21.54 -9.92
CA ALA A 264 -12.24 22.46 -9.82
C ALA A 264 -11.93 23.74 -9.04
N SER A 265 -10.90 23.74 -8.19
CA SER A 265 -10.42 24.96 -7.51
C SER A 265 -9.86 26.02 -8.47
N GLY A 266 -9.49 25.64 -9.70
CA GLY A 266 -8.80 26.52 -10.65
C GLY A 266 -7.33 26.78 -10.34
N ASN A 267 -6.80 26.25 -9.23
CA ASN A 267 -5.42 26.48 -8.78
C ASN A 267 -4.48 25.29 -9.00
N LEU A 268 -4.97 24.21 -9.61
CA LEU A 268 -4.17 23.03 -9.93
C LEU A 268 -3.64 23.07 -11.37
N THR A 269 -2.31 23.09 -11.49
CA THR A 269 -1.59 22.70 -12.69
C THR A 269 -0.99 21.31 -12.50
N TYR A 270 -0.90 20.51 -13.55
CA TYR A 270 -0.35 19.15 -13.46
C TYR A 270 0.50 18.76 -14.68
N SER A 271 1.42 17.82 -14.46
CA SER A 271 2.28 17.23 -15.50
C SER A 271 2.52 15.74 -15.21
N PHE A 272 1.84 14.87 -15.96
CA PHE A 272 2.03 13.42 -15.95
C PHE A 272 3.14 13.01 -16.94
N ASN A 273 3.59 11.76 -16.88
CA ASN A 273 4.74 11.28 -17.67
C ASN A 273 6.01 12.10 -17.43
N THR A 274 6.15 12.65 -16.22
CA THR A 274 7.19 13.61 -15.85
C THR A 274 8.01 13.08 -14.67
N PRO A 275 8.79 11.99 -14.86
CA PRO A 275 9.63 11.46 -13.79
C PRO A 275 10.69 12.50 -13.40
N VAL A 276 10.81 12.77 -12.09
CA VAL A 276 11.80 13.70 -11.53
C VAL A 276 13.19 13.06 -11.54
N ALA A 277 14.19 13.84 -11.92
CA ALA A 277 15.61 13.44 -11.91
C ALA A 277 16.37 14.11 -10.76
N SER A 278 16.11 15.39 -10.51
CA SER A 278 16.79 16.12 -9.44
C SER A 278 15.95 17.23 -8.83
N VAL A 279 16.29 17.58 -7.60
CA VAL A 279 15.68 18.67 -6.82
C VAL A 279 16.78 19.53 -6.25
N LYS A 280 16.76 20.82 -6.58
CA LYS A 280 17.61 21.83 -5.95
C LYS A 280 16.77 22.69 -5.01
N SER A 281 17.20 22.84 -3.76
CA SER A 281 16.56 23.68 -2.76
C SER A 281 17.54 24.75 -2.25
N GLY A 282 17.10 26.00 -2.22
CA GLY A 282 17.89 27.12 -1.71
C GLY A 282 17.01 28.25 -1.14
N PRO A 283 17.59 29.42 -0.78
CA PRO A 283 16.83 30.50 -0.17
C PRO A 283 15.63 31.00 -0.98
N ALA A 284 15.74 30.95 -2.32
CA ALA A 284 14.71 31.41 -3.26
C ALA A 284 13.56 30.41 -3.49
N GLY A 285 13.63 29.19 -2.93
CA GLY A 285 12.63 28.14 -3.12
C GLY A 285 13.23 26.83 -3.59
N VAL A 286 12.51 26.13 -4.47
CA VAL A 286 12.89 24.84 -5.06
C VAL A 286 12.89 24.91 -6.58
N GLU A 287 13.83 24.21 -7.23
CA GLU A 287 13.83 23.90 -8.65
C GLU A 287 13.81 22.37 -8.82
N VAL A 288 12.76 21.85 -9.46
CA VAL A 288 12.60 20.43 -9.77
C VAL A 288 12.90 20.21 -11.24
N THR A 289 13.82 19.30 -11.55
CA THR A 289 14.20 18.95 -12.92
C THR A 289 13.72 17.54 -13.24
N ALA A 290 12.90 17.40 -14.29
CA ALA A 290 12.47 16.11 -14.83
C ALA A 290 13.61 15.40 -15.58
N ARG A 291 13.51 14.08 -15.78
CA ARG A 291 14.45 13.31 -16.61
C ARG A 291 14.53 13.81 -18.06
N SER A 292 13.48 14.47 -18.55
CA SER A 292 13.46 15.15 -19.87
C SER A 292 14.28 16.45 -19.90
N GLY A 293 14.80 16.91 -18.77
CA GLY A 293 15.49 18.20 -18.62
C GLY A 293 14.54 19.38 -18.38
N GLN A 294 13.22 19.18 -18.40
CA GLN A 294 12.25 20.23 -18.07
C GLN A 294 12.38 20.66 -16.61
N LYS A 295 12.34 21.96 -16.36
CA LYS A 295 12.51 22.56 -15.03
C LYS A 295 11.23 23.23 -14.56
N PHE A 296 10.96 23.10 -13.27
CA PHE A 296 9.81 23.71 -12.60
C PHE A 296 10.28 24.40 -11.32
N ARG A 297 9.64 25.51 -10.94
CA ARG A 297 10.04 26.29 -9.75
C ARG A 297 8.85 26.59 -8.84
N ALA A 298 9.09 26.50 -7.54
CA ALA A 298 8.12 26.87 -6.52
C ALA A 298 8.78 27.42 -5.26
N LEU A 299 7.98 28.00 -4.36
CA LEU A 299 8.46 28.41 -3.03
C LEU A 299 8.72 27.20 -2.13
N LYS A 300 7.86 26.18 -2.21
CA LYS A 300 7.95 24.92 -1.44
C LYS A 300 7.79 23.70 -2.34
N MET A 301 8.30 22.56 -1.87
CA MET A 301 8.02 21.24 -2.45
C MET A 301 7.40 20.33 -1.38
N ILE A 302 6.40 19.55 -1.77
CA ILE A 302 5.99 18.34 -1.05
C ILE A 302 6.53 17.14 -1.85
N SER A 303 7.41 16.36 -1.22
CA SER A 303 7.89 15.09 -1.76
C SER A 303 6.97 13.98 -1.28
N ALA A 304 6.10 13.48 -2.16
CA ALA A 304 5.23 12.33 -1.92
C ALA A 304 5.75 11.03 -2.54
N MET A 305 7.06 10.96 -2.78
CA MET A 305 7.75 9.79 -3.30
C MET A 305 7.93 8.72 -2.22
N PRO A 306 7.83 7.42 -2.56
CA PRO A 306 8.11 6.32 -1.62
C PRO A 306 9.55 6.30 -1.11
N LEU A 307 9.77 5.69 0.05
CA LEU A 307 11.09 5.53 0.68
C LEU A 307 12.11 4.92 -0.29
N ASN A 308 11.73 3.81 -0.94
CA ASN A 308 12.62 3.08 -1.85
C ASN A 308 12.93 3.84 -3.16
N ILE A 309 12.31 5.00 -3.39
CA ILE A 309 12.52 5.86 -4.57
C ILE A 309 13.42 7.06 -4.25
N LEU A 310 13.59 7.42 -2.98
CA LEU A 310 14.35 8.62 -2.61
C LEU A 310 15.80 8.62 -3.13
N ASN A 311 16.42 7.45 -3.26
CA ASN A 311 17.79 7.31 -3.78
C ASN A 311 17.90 7.49 -5.31
N ASP A 312 16.79 7.44 -6.04
CA ASP A 312 16.79 7.59 -7.50
C ASP A 312 16.71 9.06 -7.96
N VAL A 313 16.54 9.98 -7.00
CA VAL A 313 16.46 11.41 -7.25
C VAL A 313 17.67 12.09 -6.64
N HIS A 314 18.35 12.92 -7.43
CA HIS A 314 19.47 13.71 -6.93
C HIS A 314 18.98 14.95 -6.17
N PHE A 315 19.35 15.07 -4.90
CA PHE A 315 19.03 16.24 -4.07
C PHE A 315 20.26 17.15 -3.89
N ASP A 316 20.05 18.46 -4.05
CA ASP A 316 21.03 19.53 -3.78
C ASP A 316 20.38 20.58 -2.84
N PRO A 317 20.77 20.70 -1.57
CA PRO A 317 21.78 19.89 -0.88
C PRO A 317 21.36 18.41 -0.75
N PRO A 318 22.32 17.48 -0.53
CA PRO A 318 22.01 16.06 -0.37
C PRO A 318 21.01 15.82 0.78
N LEU A 319 20.30 14.70 0.73
CA LEU A 319 19.39 14.29 1.81
C LEU A 319 20.14 14.30 3.15
N MET A 320 19.47 14.76 4.21
CA MET A 320 20.03 14.72 5.57
C MET A 320 20.50 13.28 5.91
N PRO A 321 21.61 13.12 6.64
CA PRO A 321 22.24 11.81 6.83
C PRO A 321 21.30 10.69 7.29
N GLY A 322 20.45 10.92 8.29
CA GLY A 322 19.50 9.91 8.76
C GLY A 322 18.42 9.54 7.74
N LYS A 323 17.94 10.52 6.95
CA LYS A 323 17.00 10.25 5.84
C LYS A 323 17.66 9.47 4.71
N LYS A 324 18.92 9.78 4.41
CA LYS A 324 19.70 9.03 3.43
C LYS A 324 19.93 7.58 3.90
N ALA A 325 20.27 7.39 5.18
CA ALA A 325 20.42 6.07 5.77
C ALA A 325 19.12 5.25 5.68
N ALA A 326 17.97 5.84 6.03
CA ALA A 326 16.67 5.17 5.88
C ALA A 326 16.38 4.75 4.43
N ALA A 327 16.66 5.62 3.45
CA ALA A 327 16.48 5.31 2.03
C ALA A 327 17.43 4.21 1.55
N ASP A 328 18.66 4.15 2.07
CA ASP A 328 19.63 3.09 1.77
C ASP A 328 19.25 1.74 2.36
N ILE A 329 18.64 1.74 3.55
CA ILE A 329 18.12 0.54 4.20
C ILE A 329 16.90 0.00 3.45
N GLY A 330 15.97 0.90 3.08
CA GLY A 330 14.72 0.58 2.41
C GLY A 330 13.74 -0.24 3.27
N HIS A 331 12.52 -0.39 2.77
CA HIS A 331 11.52 -1.28 3.38
C HIS A 331 11.55 -2.69 2.75
N VAL A 332 11.05 -3.71 3.46
CA VAL A 332 11.24 -5.13 3.06
C VAL A 332 10.18 -5.67 2.10
N ASN A 333 9.04 -5.01 2.03
CA ASN A 333 7.87 -5.57 1.38
C ASN A 333 8.02 -5.71 -0.15
N GLN A 334 8.11 -6.96 -0.59
CA GLN A 334 8.11 -7.37 -2.00
C GLN A 334 6.86 -8.22 -2.30
N CYS A 335 5.70 -7.80 -1.80
CA CYS A 335 4.45 -8.53 -1.99
C CYS A 335 4.12 -8.71 -3.47
N THR A 336 3.86 -9.96 -3.85
CA THR A 336 3.31 -10.31 -5.15
C THR A 336 1.80 -10.47 -4.98
N LYS A 337 1.01 -9.57 -5.57
CA LYS A 337 -0.45 -9.64 -5.58
C LYS A 337 -0.96 -10.00 -6.96
N VAL A 338 -1.73 -11.09 -7.04
CA VAL A 338 -2.29 -11.56 -8.30
C VAL A 338 -3.77 -11.83 -8.13
N HIS A 339 -4.55 -11.50 -9.15
CA HIS A 339 -5.96 -11.83 -9.25
C HIS A 339 -6.17 -12.92 -10.30
N ALA A 340 -7.02 -13.89 -9.99
CA ALA A 340 -7.51 -14.87 -10.94
C ALA A 340 -9.03 -14.76 -11.08
N GLU A 341 -9.52 -14.77 -12.31
CA GLU A 341 -10.92 -15.10 -12.60
C GLU A 341 -10.98 -16.60 -12.91
N VAL A 342 -11.80 -17.35 -12.18
CA VAL A 342 -11.90 -18.81 -12.29
C VAL A 342 -13.35 -19.22 -12.55
N SER A 343 -13.54 -20.24 -13.39
CA SER A 343 -14.88 -20.71 -13.77
C SER A 343 -15.62 -21.41 -12.61
N ASP A 344 -14.88 -21.93 -11.63
CA ASP A 344 -15.41 -22.59 -10.44
C ASP A 344 -16.14 -21.61 -9.51
N ARG A 345 -17.48 -21.61 -9.60
CA ARG A 345 -18.36 -20.70 -8.84
C ARG A 345 -18.37 -20.99 -7.33
N ASP A 346 -18.07 -22.22 -6.95
CA ASP A 346 -18.11 -22.65 -5.55
C ASP A 346 -16.86 -22.21 -4.77
N LEU A 347 -15.78 -21.79 -5.45
CA LEU A 347 -14.60 -21.22 -4.80
C LEU A 347 -14.84 -19.81 -4.23
N ARG A 348 -16.04 -19.23 -4.41
CA ARG A 348 -16.40 -17.91 -3.87
C ARG A 348 -16.16 -17.80 -2.36
N SER A 349 -16.40 -18.89 -1.64
CA SER A 349 -16.31 -19.01 -0.18
C SER A 349 -15.08 -19.80 0.26
N MET A 350 -14.01 -19.81 -0.55
CA MET A 350 -12.76 -20.45 -0.19
C MET A 350 -11.81 -19.40 0.38
N THR A 351 -11.18 -19.74 1.50
CA THR A 351 -9.93 -19.12 1.99
C THR A 351 -8.85 -20.20 2.02
N SER A 352 -7.60 -19.84 1.81
CA SER A 352 -6.52 -20.81 1.83
C SER A 352 -5.17 -20.22 2.18
N ILE A 353 -4.41 -21.00 2.96
CA ILE A 353 -2.97 -20.87 3.11
C ILE A 353 -2.31 -22.05 2.39
N SER A 354 -1.30 -21.78 1.58
CA SER A 354 -0.45 -22.80 0.94
C SER A 354 1.02 -22.47 1.18
N TYR A 355 1.63 -23.11 2.18
CA TYR A 355 2.91 -22.66 2.74
C TYR A 355 3.74 -23.85 3.27
N PRO A 356 5.09 -23.79 3.27
CA PRO A 356 5.97 -22.74 2.72
C PRO A 356 6.34 -22.92 1.24
N HIS A 357 5.90 -24.04 0.64
CA HIS A 357 6.36 -24.50 -0.67
C HIS A 357 5.79 -23.70 -1.85
N ASN A 358 4.61 -23.10 -1.70
CA ASN A 358 3.95 -22.39 -2.79
C ASN A 358 4.44 -20.94 -2.91
N LYS A 359 4.34 -20.36 -4.11
CA LYS A 359 4.80 -19.00 -4.41
C LYS A 359 3.79 -17.91 -4.02
N LEU A 360 2.51 -18.29 -4.02
CA LEU A 360 1.43 -17.52 -3.41
C LEU A 360 1.04 -18.26 -2.14
N SER A 361 1.19 -17.63 -0.99
CA SER A 361 1.03 -18.25 0.33
C SER A 361 -0.36 -18.07 0.92
N TYR A 362 -1.10 -17.04 0.52
CA TYR A 362 -2.43 -16.71 1.05
C TYR A 362 -3.37 -16.33 -0.10
N GLY A 363 -4.57 -16.92 -0.16
CA GLY A 363 -5.53 -16.61 -1.23
C GLY A 363 -6.98 -16.87 -0.85
N PHE A 364 -7.91 -16.10 -1.41
CA PHE A 364 -9.33 -16.23 -1.09
C PHE A 364 -10.25 -15.70 -2.19
N GLY A 365 -11.49 -16.20 -2.18
CA GLY A 365 -12.57 -15.67 -3.02
C GLY A 365 -12.95 -14.26 -2.60
N ASP A 366 -12.71 -13.30 -3.48
CA ASP A 366 -12.87 -11.85 -3.24
C ASP A 366 -14.09 -11.26 -3.97
N GLY A 367 -14.75 -12.03 -4.85
CA GLY A 367 -15.95 -11.56 -5.51
C GLY A 367 -16.48 -12.50 -6.58
N THR A 368 -17.45 -12.00 -7.34
CA THR A 368 -18.00 -12.67 -8.52
C THR A 368 -18.03 -11.68 -9.66
N THR A 369 -17.42 -12.03 -10.79
CA THR A 369 -17.40 -11.17 -11.98
C THR A 369 -18.79 -11.11 -12.62
N PRO A 370 -19.09 -10.12 -13.48
CA PRO A 370 -20.36 -10.08 -14.22
C PRO A 370 -20.63 -11.32 -15.09
N ALA A 371 -19.59 -12.05 -15.50
CA ALA A 371 -19.71 -13.34 -16.19
C ALA A 371 -20.15 -14.50 -15.28
N GLY A 372 -20.28 -14.26 -13.97
CA GLY A 372 -20.64 -15.26 -12.97
C GLY A 372 -19.48 -16.16 -12.55
N ASN A 373 -18.24 -15.78 -12.86
CA ASN A 373 -17.03 -16.47 -12.45
C ASN A 373 -16.59 -16.02 -11.06
N THR A 374 -15.88 -16.86 -10.31
CA THR A 374 -15.29 -16.45 -9.04
C THR A 374 -14.05 -15.60 -9.31
N HIS A 375 -13.93 -14.48 -8.59
CA HIS A 375 -12.69 -13.73 -8.49
C HIS A 375 -11.93 -14.17 -7.25
N ILE A 376 -10.70 -14.65 -7.43
CA ILE A 376 -9.77 -14.99 -6.34
C ILE A 376 -8.65 -13.95 -6.34
N VAL A 377 -8.30 -13.45 -5.17
CA VAL A 377 -7.08 -12.67 -4.95
C VAL A 377 -6.09 -13.49 -4.13
N ALA A 378 -4.82 -13.46 -4.50
CA ALA A 378 -3.77 -14.21 -3.83
C ALA A 378 -2.48 -13.40 -3.69
N PHE A 379 -1.72 -13.72 -2.65
CA PHE A 379 -0.57 -12.99 -2.16
C PHE A 379 0.62 -13.91 -1.97
N GLY A 380 1.80 -13.42 -2.37
CA GLY A 380 3.10 -13.97 -2.02
C GLY A 380 4.02 -12.86 -1.53
N GLY A 381 5.26 -13.22 -1.18
CA GLY A 381 6.25 -12.25 -0.68
C GLY A 381 7.68 -12.74 -0.88
N GLN A 382 8.63 -12.10 -0.18
CA GLN A 382 10.06 -12.37 -0.36
C GLN A 382 10.46 -13.82 0.00
N HIS A 383 9.76 -14.46 0.94
CA HIS A 383 10.06 -15.82 1.42
C HIS A 383 10.13 -16.90 0.31
N ASN A 384 9.33 -16.77 -0.76
CA ASN A 384 9.36 -17.65 -1.94
C ASN A 384 9.01 -16.85 -3.21
N HIS A 385 9.77 -15.78 -3.43
CA HIS A 385 9.42 -14.75 -4.40
C HIS A 385 9.38 -15.24 -5.86
N PHE A 386 8.59 -14.54 -6.67
CA PHE A 386 8.57 -14.65 -8.13
C PHE A 386 7.94 -13.41 -8.74
N HIS A 387 8.21 -13.22 -10.03
CA HIS A 387 7.62 -12.16 -10.84
C HIS A 387 6.56 -12.75 -11.77
N PRO A 388 5.26 -12.44 -11.58
CA PRO A 388 4.19 -13.14 -12.30
C PRO A 388 4.26 -13.00 -13.82
N GLU A 389 4.81 -11.90 -14.34
CA GLU A 389 4.95 -11.67 -15.77
C GLU A 389 6.04 -12.51 -16.46
N GLU A 390 6.98 -13.09 -15.70
CA GLU A 390 8.09 -13.86 -16.28
C GLU A 390 7.66 -15.26 -16.75
N ASP A 391 6.68 -15.85 -16.07
CA ASP A 391 6.20 -17.21 -16.36
C ASP A 391 4.75 -17.37 -15.89
N ILE A 392 3.83 -17.27 -16.84
CA ILE A 392 2.39 -17.35 -16.54
C ILE A 392 1.97 -18.76 -16.11
N GLU A 393 2.63 -19.81 -16.59
CA GLU A 393 2.30 -21.17 -16.15
C GLU A 393 2.73 -21.38 -14.69
N LYS A 394 3.86 -20.81 -14.25
CA LYS A 394 4.20 -20.77 -12.82
C LYS A 394 3.19 -19.96 -12.00
N THR A 395 2.67 -18.86 -12.55
CA THR A 395 1.63 -18.05 -11.88
C THR A 395 0.33 -18.85 -11.73
N LYS A 396 -0.10 -19.54 -12.78
CA LYS A 396 -1.27 -20.44 -12.74
C LYS A 396 -1.07 -21.60 -11.78
N ALA A 397 0.10 -22.23 -11.79
CA ALA A 397 0.46 -23.30 -10.87
C ALA A 397 0.42 -22.82 -9.41
N ALA A 398 0.84 -21.58 -9.13
CA ALA A 398 0.76 -21.01 -7.79
C ALA A 398 -0.69 -20.87 -7.29
N PHE A 399 -1.64 -20.52 -8.16
CA PHE A 399 -3.06 -20.54 -7.82
C PHE A 399 -3.59 -21.96 -7.61
N GLN A 400 -3.21 -22.88 -8.51
CA GLN A 400 -3.61 -24.29 -8.42
C GLN A 400 -3.01 -25.00 -7.19
N GLY A 401 -1.98 -24.41 -6.56
CA GLY A 401 -1.43 -24.83 -5.27
C GLY A 401 -2.33 -24.56 -4.06
N PHE A 402 -3.42 -23.81 -4.21
CA PHE A 402 -4.46 -23.67 -3.17
C PHE A 402 -5.56 -24.72 -3.33
N ALA A 403 -6.06 -24.86 -4.55
CA ALA A 403 -7.09 -25.80 -4.93
C ALA A 403 -7.05 -26.02 -6.46
N PRO A 404 -7.53 -27.17 -6.97
CA PRO A 404 -7.79 -27.32 -8.40
C PRO A 404 -8.73 -26.21 -8.88
N MET A 405 -8.35 -25.51 -9.95
CA MET A 405 -9.16 -24.45 -10.53
C MET A 405 -8.86 -24.24 -12.01
N ASP A 406 -9.90 -23.86 -12.75
CA ASP A 406 -9.83 -23.48 -14.17
C ASP A 406 -9.79 -21.95 -14.33
N ILE A 407 -8.57 -21.45 -14.55
CA ILE A 407 -8.25 -20.00 -14.60
C ILE A 407 -8.56 -19.44 -15.99
N LYS A 408 -9.48 -18.48 -16.05
CA LYS A 408 -9.89 -17.76 -17.26
C LYS A 408 -9.12 -16.47 -17.49
N ARG A 409 -8.71 -15.80 -16.41
CA ARG A 409 -7.97 -14.54 -16.47
C ARG A 409 -7.00 -14.44 -15.32
N LEU A 410 -5.85 -13.81 -15.58
CA LEU A 410 -4.99 -13.27 -14.53
C LEU A 410 -4.87 -11.77 -14.70
N VAL A 411 -4.89 -11.02 -13.59
CA VAL A 411 -4.69 -9.57 -13.57
C VAL A 411 -3.77 -9.22 -12.42
N PHE A 412 -2.72 -8.44 -12.67
CA PHE A 412 -1.75 -8.08 -11.63
C PHE A 412 -0.89 -6.88 -12.03
N HIS A 413 -0.16 -6.34 -11.06
CA HIS A 413 0.89 -5.37 -11.30
C HIS A 413 2.12 -5.75 -10.48
N ASN A 414 3.31 -5.73 -11.09
CA ASN A 414 4.55 -6.09 -10.41
C ASN A 414 5.14 -4.86 -9.70
N TRP A 415 4.81 -4.70 -8.42
CA TRP A 415 5.32 -3.60 -7.59
C TRP A 415 6.82 -3.70 -7.29
N SER A 416 7.40 -4.90 -7.30
CA SER A 416 8.82 -5.13 -7.03
C SER A 416 9.72 -4.55 -8.13
N LYS A 417 9.36 -4.75 -9.40
CA LYS A 417 10.11 -4.24 -10.56
C LYS A 417 9.69 -2.85 -11.02
N ASP A 418 8.60 -2.32 -10.48
CA ASP A 418 8.13 -0.98 -10.81
C ASP A 418 9.15 0.08 -10.34
N GLU A 419 9.73 0.81 -11.30
CA GLU A 419 10.77 1.80 -11.02
C GLU A 419 10.31 2.99 -10.17
N PHE A 420 9.00 3.22 -10.01
CA PHE A 420 8.42 4.29 -9.21
C PHE A 420 7.76 3.77 -7.92
N ALA A 421 7.96 2.50 -7.56
CA ALA A 421 7.57 1.92 -6.28
C ALA A 421 8.70 1.11 -5.60
N LYS A 422 9.37 0.22 -6.35
CA LYS A 422 10.43 -0.69 -5.87
C LYS A 422 10.04 -1.50 -4.62
N GLY A 423 8.80 -1.99 -4.61
CA GLY A 423 8.16 -2.65 -3.49
C GLY A 423 6.70 -2.23 -3.34
N ALA A 424 5.95 -2.97 -2.53
CA ALA A 424 4.53 -2.73 -2.30
C ALA A 424 4.31 -1.64 -1.23
N TRP A 425 3.56 -1.94 -0.17
CA TRP A 425 3.40 -1.03 0.97
C TRP A 425 4.61 -1.08 1.89
N PHE A 426 4.82 -0.04 2.69
CA PHE A 426 5.92 -0.02 3.66
C PHE A 426 5.78 -1.14 4.70
N PHE A 427 6.87 -1.84 4.98
CA PHE A 427 7.02 -2.64 6.19
C PHE A 427 8.48 -2.60 6.60
N SER A 428 8.76 -2.27 7.86
CA SER A 428 10.12 -1.95 8.30
C SER A 428 10.99 -3.19 8.51
N ARG A 429 12.30 -2.99 8.30
CA ARG A 429 13.34 -3.86 8.88
C ARG A 429 13.44 -3.63 10.37
N PRO A 430 13.92 -4.61 11.16
CA PRO A 430 14.20 -4.40 12.56
C PRO A 430 15.10 -3.18 12.79
N GLY A 431 14.69 -2.27 13.67
CA GLY A 431 15.40 -1.06 14.09
C GLY A 431 15.20 0.17 13.20
N LEU A 432 14.67 0.03 11.99
CA LEU A 432 14.54 1.14 11.03
C LEU A 432 13.70 2.31 11.60
N LEU A 433 12.61 2.01 12.30
CA LEU A 433 11.72 3.05 12.82
C LEU A 433 12.31 3.73 14.04
N THR A 434 12.91 2.95 14.94
CA THR A 434 13.63 3.47 16.11
C THR A 434 14.72 4.45 15.69
N ASP A 435 15.48 4.10 14.66
CA ASP A 435 16.64 4.87 14.24
C ASP A 435 16.27 6.06 13.34
N HIS A 436 15.24 5.93 12.50
CA HIS A 436 15.02 6.89 11.41
C HIS A 436 13.58 7.36 11.16
N LEU A 437 12.57 6.99 11.96
CA LEU A 437 11.19 7.49 11.75
C LEU A 437 11.13 9.03 11.81
N GLY A 438 11.81 9.63 12.79
CA GLY A 438 11.91 11.08 12.89
C GLY A 438 12.61 11.72 11.67
N ASP A 439 13.68 11.10 11.19
CA ASP A 439 14.45 11.57 10.03
C ASP A 439 13.62 11.54 8.74
N MET A 440 12.89 10.45 8.49
CA MET A 440 12.03 10.30 7.32
C MET A 440 10.95 11.40 7.26
N ARG A 441 10.40 11.77 8.42
CA ARG A 441 9.36 12.80 8.57
C ARG A 441 9.88 14.23 8.53
N ALA A 442 11.16 14.44 8.87
CA ALA A 442 11.73 15.77 9.04
C ALA A 442 11.71 16.58 7.73
N THR A 443 11.35 17.87 7.83
CA THR A 443 11.46 18.82 6.72
C THR A 443 12.93 19.12 6.44
N GLN A 444 13.30 19.32 5.18
CA GLN A 444 14.66 19.72 4.78
C GLN A 444 14.59 20.97 3.91
N GLY A 445 14.97 22.12 4.48
CA GLY A 445 14.90 23.40 3.80
C GLY A 445 13.47 23.72 3.33
N ASN A 446 13.28 23.79 2.01
CA ASN A 446 11.97 24.06 1.40
C ASN A 446 11.20 22.79 0.98
N ILE A 447 11.69 21.60 1.36
CA ILE A 447 11.10 20.31 1.00
C ILE A 447 10.45 19.67 2.22
N ILE A 448 9.13 19.49 2.15
CA ILE A 448 8.34 18.73 3.12
C ILE A 448 8.24 17.29 2.58
N PHE A 449 8.74 16.32 3.34
CA PHE A 449 8.62 14.90 2.99
C PHE A 449 7.34 14.34 3.61
N ALA A 450 6.53 13.65 2.80
CA ALA A 450 5.25 13.10 3.23
C ALA A 450 4.92 11.84 2.45
N CYS A 451 4.79 10.69 3.09
CA CYS A 451 4.44 9.44 2.45
C CYS A 451 3.85 8.51 3.49
N SER A 452 2.94 7.63 3.06
CA SER A 452 2.39 6.60 3.95
C SER A 452 3.48 5.78 4.64
N ASP A 453 4.67 5.67 4.03
CA ASP A 453 5.83 4.92 4.55
C ASP A 453 6.34 5.42 5.92
N TRP A 454 6.01 6.64 6.32
CA TRP A 454 6.42 7.21 7.60
C TRP A 454 5.29 7.97 8.31
N ALA A 455 4.03 7.60 8.03
CA ALA A 455 2.88 8.05 8.82
C ALA A 455 2.94 7.52 10.26
N LEU A 456 2.13 8.09 11.15
CA LEU A 456 2.12 7.72 12.57
C LEU A 456 1.02 6.72 12.93
N GLY A 457 -0.18 6.93 12.39
CA GLY A 457 -1.30 6.01 12.53
C GLY A 457 -1.14 4.84 11.57
N TRP A 458 -2.03 4.71 10.60
CA TRP A 458 -2.01 3.63 9.60
C TRP A 458 -0.89 3.79 8.56
N ARG A 459 0.37 3.83 9.03
CA ARG A 459 1.58 3.74 8.22
C ARG A 459 1.50 2.54 7.30
N SER A 460 1.92 2.74 6.05
CA SER A 460 1.80 1.82 4.91
C SER A 460 0.43 1.72 4.24
N PHE A 461 -0.64 2.25 4.81
CA PHE A 461 -1.99 2.17 4.24
C PHE A 461 -2.34 3.39 3.39
N ILE A 462 -3.47 3.30 2.68
CA ILE A 462 -4.10 4.47 2.04
C ILE A 462 -4.39 5.55 3.09
N ASP A 463 -4.83 5.15 4.29
CA ASP A 463 -5.09 6.05 5.40
C ASP A 463 -3.86 6.86 5.81
N GLY A 464 -2.70 6.21 6.04
CA GLY A 464 -1.45 6.90 6.32
C GLY A 464 -0.96 7.80 5.19
N ALA A 465 -1.32 7.48 3.93
CA ALA A 465 -1.05 8.37 2.81
C ALA A 465 -1.84 9.68 2.95
N ILE A 466 -3.12 9.59 3.30
CA ILE A 466 -4.00 10.76 3.48
C ILE A 466 -3.61 11.54 4.73
N GLU A 467 -3.22 10.87 5.84
CA GLU A 467 -2.65 11.49 7.03
C GLU A 467 -1.47 12.40 6.66
N GLU A 468 -0.51 11.86 5.92
CA GLU A 468 0.72 12.56 5.57
C GLU A 468 0.50 13.65 4.54
N GLY A 469 -0.41 13.45 3.57
CA GLY A 469 -0.80 14.48 2.62
C GLY A 469 -1.46 15.68 3.29
N THR A 470 -2.34 15.42 4.26
CA THR A 470 -3.01 16.45 5.08
C THR A 470 -1.97 17.24 5.88
N ARG A 471 -1.06 16.55 6.59
CA ARG A 471 0.03 17.17 7.35
C ARG A 471 0.91 18.06 6.46
N ALA A 472 1.26 17.57 5.27
CA ALA A 472 2.14 18.29 4.35
C ALA A 472 1.52 19.58 3.81
N ALA A 473 0.25 19.53 3.39
CA ALA A 473 -0.47 20.72 2.94
C ALA A 473 -0.58 21.77 4.05
N MET A 474 -0.90 21.33 5.28
CA MET A 474 -0.92 22.22 6.44
C MET A 474 0.45 22.89 6.69
N ALA A 475 1.53 22.12 6.66
CA ALA A 475 2.88 22.63 6.87
C ALA A 475 3.27 23.68 5.81
N VAL A 476 2.95 23.44 4.54
CA VAL A 476 3.17 24.41 3.46
C VAL A 476 2.38 25.69 3.72
N ARG A 477 1.08 25.57 4.00
CA ARG A 477 0.20 26.73 4.24
C ARG A 477 0.72 27.60 5.39
N SER A 478 1.05 27.00 6.53
CA SER A 478 1.60 27.73 7.68
C SER A 478 2.90 28.46 7.30
N SER A 479 3.83 27.76 6.63
CA SER A 479 5.12 28.34 6.25
C SER A 479 5.04 29.49 5.25
N LEU A 480 4.01 29.51 4.39
CA LEU A 480 3.78 30.59 3.42
C LEU A 480 3.04 31.76 4.05
N SER A 481 2.13 31.51 5.00
CA SER A 481 1.42 32.58 5.72
C SER A 481 2.36 33.42 6.59
N GLU A 482 3.34 32.81 7.25
CA GLU A 482 4.35 33.51 8.07
C GLU A 482 5.22 34.46 7.23
N ARG A 483 5.45 34.14 5.95
CA ARG A 483 6.20 35.00 5.02
C ARG A 483 5.40 36.22 4.55
N SER A 484 4.08 36.18 4.61
CA SER A 484 3.21 37.31 4.22
C SER A 484 3.18 38.42 5.28
N HIS A 485 3.62 38.11 6.51
CA HIS A 485 3.57 39.01 7.67
C HIS A 485 4.93 39.60 8.05
N LEU A 486 5.99 39.24 7.33
CA LEU A 486 7.33 39.83 7.40
C LEU A 486 7.57 40.67 6.14
#